data_AF-A0A238Y9R6-F1
#
_entry.id   AF-A0A238Y9R6-F1
#
_cell.length_a   1.000
_cell.length_b   1.000
_cell.length_c   1.000
_cell.angle_alpha   90.00
_cell.angle_beta   90.00
_cell.angle_gamma   90.00
#
_symmetry.space_group_name_H-M   'P 1'
#
loop_
_entity.id
_entity.type
_entity.pdbx_description
1 polymer ?
#
loop_
_entity_poly.entity_id
_entity_poly.type
_entity_poly.pdbx_seq_one_letter_code
_entity_poly.pdbx_strand_id
1 'polypeptide(L)' 'MLKLSLNEELKLNEITSILRVPGGWIYKFFDGDDLEGTVFVPLNLEFKSQNGKEKYRVL' A
#
# COMPACT_ATOMS: atom_id res chain seq x y z
N MET A 1 -4.53 7.95 -8.28
CA MET A 1 -4.70 6.66 -7.57
C MET A 1 -3.76 5.64 -8.20
N LEU A 2 -2.82 5.10 -7.44
CA LEU A 2 -1.92 4.04 -7.90
C LEU A 2 -2.74 2.81 -8.30
N LYS A 3 -2.57 2.33 -9.54
CA LYS A 3 -3.30 1.18 -10.08
C LYS A 3 -2.34 0.02 -10.25
N LEU A 4 -2.22 -0.80 -9.20
CA LEU A 4 -1.45 -2.04 -9.19
C LEU A 4 -2.39 -3.23 -9.37
N SER A 5 -1.99 -4.16 -10.22
CA SER A 5 -2.62 -5.46 -10.42
C SER A 5 -2.35 -6.38 -9.22
N LEU A 6 -3.16 -7.42 -9.03
CA LEU A 6 -2.93 -8.36 -7.95
C LEU A 6 -1.56 -9.03 -8.11
N ASN A 7 -0.79 -9.10 -7.01
CA ASN A 7 0.60 -9.57 -6.95
C ASN A 7 1.61 -8.70 -7.70
N GLU A 8 1.22 -7.50 -8.15
CA GLU A 8 2.15 -6.53 -8.72
C GLU A 8 2.85 -5.77 -7.58
N GLU A 9 4.18 -5.71 -7.67
CA GLU A 9 5.02 -4.94 -6.78
C GLU A 9 5.58 -3.72 -7.50
N LEU A 10 5.46 -2.57 -6.87
CA LEU A 10 6.03 -1.31 -7.34
C LEU A 10 7.01 -0.77 -6.32
N LYS A 11 8.23 -0.50 -6.77
CA LYS A 11 9.21 0.27 -6.00
C LYS A 11 8.81 1.75 -6.04
N LEU A 12 8.48 2.32 -4.87
CA LEU A 12 8.17 3.74 -4.75
C LEU A 12 9.43 4.61 -4.74
N ASN A 13 10.45 4.15 -4.01
CA ASN A 13 11.75 4.79 -3.89
C ASN A 13 12.81 3.74 -3.47
N GLU A 14 14.03 4.16 -3.18
CA GLU A 14 15.13 3.26 -2.83
C GLU A 14 14.86 2.38 -1.60
N ILE A 15 14.07 2.88 -0.64
CA ILE A 15 13.83 2.26 0.66
C ILE A 15 12.40 1.73 0.84
N THR A 16 11.55 1.77 -0.19
CA THR A 16 10.13 1.40 -0.06
C THR A 16 9.57 0.79 -1.33
N SER A 17 8.90 -0.35 -1.17
CA SER A 17 8.05 -0.95 -2.21
C SER A 17 6.63 -1.22 -1.71
N ILE A 18 5.69 -1.29 -2.64
CA ILE A 18 4.29 -1.66 -2.39
C ILE A 18 3.97 -2.89 -3.20
N LEU A 19 3.50 -3.94 -2.53
CA LEU A 19 2.92 -5.13 -3.15
C LEU A 19 1.40 -5.10 -3.01
N ARG A 20 0.68 -5.23 -4.12
CA ARG A 20 -0.78 -5.40 -4.11
C ARG A 20 -1.12 -6.86 -3.80
N VAL A 21 -1.87 -7.10 -2.72
CA VAL A 21 -2.28 -8.46 -2.27
C VAL A 21 -3.81 -8.57 -2.16
N PRO A 22 -4.40 -9.77 -2.04
CA PRO A 22 -5.82 -9.87 -1.76
C PRO A 22 -6.18 -9.06 -0.51
N GLY A 23 -7.24 -8.25 -0.60
CA GLY A 23 -7.72 -7.46 0.53
C GLY A 23 -6.90 -6.22 0.91
N GLY A 24 -5.75 -5.91 0.29
CA GLY A 24 -4.97 -4.73 0.65
C GLY A 24 -3.65 -4.51 -0.09
N TRP A 25 -2.73 -3.84 0.57
CA TRP A 25 -1.36 -3.63 0.12
C TRP A 25 -0.40 -3.95 1.24
N ILE A 26 0.78 -4.43 0.89
CA ILE A 26 1.90 -4.58 1.80
C ILE A 26 2.92 -3.51 1.43
N TYR A 27 3.23 -2.63 2.37
CA TYR A 27 4.38 -1.73 2.29
C TYR A 27 5.58 -2.45 2.87
N LYS A 28 6.67 -2.50 2.11
CA LYS A 28 7.95 -3.05 2.54
C LYS A 28 8.94 -1.91 2.67
N PHE A 29 9.69 -1.90 3.77
CA PHE A 29 10.71 -0.89 4.07
C PHE A 29 12.08 -1.56 4.09
N PHE A 30 13.05 -0.93 3.44
CA PHE A 30 14.39 -1.48 3.26
C PHE A 30 15.47 -0.53 3.77
N ASP A 31 16.54 -1.08 4.33
CA ASP A 31 17.81 -0.39 4.54
C ASP A 31 18.85 -1.06 3.62
N GLY A 32 19.17 -0.39 2.50
CA GLY A 32 19.91 -1.03 1.41
C GLY A 32 19.14 -2.20 0.79
N ASP A 33 19.73 -3.39 0.83
CA ASP A 33 19.12 -4.63 0.32
C ASP A 33 18.36 -5.42 1.40
N ASP A 34 18.46 -5.01 2.67
CA ASP A 34 17.85 -5.69 3.80
C ASP A 34 16.42 -5.24 4.04
N LEU A 35 15.49 -6.20 4.21
CA LEU A 35 14.10 -5.93 4.54
C LEU A 35 13.95 -5.69 6.04
N GLU A 36 13.78 -4.43 6.43
CA GLU A 36 13.65 -4.01 7.83
C GLU A 36 12.24 -4.19 8.39
N GLY A 37 11.22 -4.07 7.54
CA GLY A 37 9.85 -4.14 8.04
C GLY A 37 8.78 -4.19 6.97
N THR A 38 7.60 -4.63 7.40
CA THR A 38 6.41 -4.62 6.54
C THR A 38 5.18 -4.13 7.28
N VAL A 39 4.29 -3.45 6.56
CA VAL A 39 2.99 -3.00 7.08
C VAL A 39 1.91 -3.42 6.09
N PHE A 40 0.89 -4.11 6.59
CA PHE A 40 -0.31 -4.41 5.82
C PHE A 40 -1.33 -3.27 5.95
N VAL A 41 -1.72 -2.71 4.82
CA VAL A 41 -2.76 -1.68 4.73
C VAL A 41 -3.99 -2.30 4.06
N PRO A 42 -5.10 -2.50 4.78
CA PRO A 42 -6.30 -3.09 4.20
C PRO A 42 -6.93 -2.16 3.15
N LEU A 43 -7.36 -2.76 2.05
CA LEU A 43 -8.24 -2.14 1.06
C LEU A 43 -9.65 -2.12 1.67
N ASN A 44 -9.90 -1.18 2.57
CA ASN A 44 -11.26 -0.99 3.05
C ASN A 44 -12.10 -0.34 1.93
N LEU A 45 -13.06 -1.11 1.41
CA LEU A 45 -14.04 -0.63 0.45
C LEU A 45 -14.90 0.51 1.05
N GLU A 46 -15.05 0.58 2.37
CA GLU A 46 -15.79 1.65 3.06
C GLU A 46 -15.10 3.02 3.02
N PHE A 47 -13.77 3.06 2.83
CA PHE A 47 -13.02 4.32 2.63
C PHE A 47 -12.81 4.62 1.14
N LYS A 48 -13.21 3.74 0.22
CA LYS A 48 -13.42 4.14 -1.18
C LYS A 48 -14.63 5.05 -1.19
N SER A 49 -14.34 6.35 -1.07
CA SER A 49 -15.33 7.40 -1.12
C SER A 49 -16.30 7.13 -2.28
N GLN A 50 -17.58 7.01 -1.98
CA GLN A 50 -18.62 6.91 -3.00
C GLN A 50 -18.70 8.17 -3.91
N ASN A 51 -17.92 9.24 -3.66
CA ASN A 51 -17.93 10.49 -4.45
C ASN A 51 -16.58 11.29 -4.46
N GLY A 52 -15.45 10.64 -4.70
CA GLY A 52 -14.14 11.31 -4.84
C GLY A 52 -13.61 12.23 -3.71
N LYS A 53 -14.10 12.17 -2.46
CA LYS A 53 -13.53 12.94 -1.33
C LYS A 53 -12.94 12.00 -0.29
N GLU A 54 -11.61 11.91 -0.29
CA GLU A 54 -10.83 11.14 0.69
C GLU A 54 -11.10 11.68 2.10
N LYS A 55 -11.69 10.85 2.96
CA LYS A 55 -11.74 11.09 4.41
C LYS A 55 -10.78 10.12 5.07
N TYR A 56 -9.53 10.54 5.26
CA TYR A 56 -8.64 9.82 6.16
C TYR A 56 -9.02 10.21 7.59
N ARG A 57 -9.46 9.23 8.38
CA ARG A 57 -9.48 9.35 9.83
C ARG A 57 -8.28 8.57 10.33
N VAL A 58 -7.23 9.28 10.71
CA VAL A 58 -6.12 8.70 11.47
C VAL A 58 -6.69 8.42 12.87
N LEU A 59 -6.63 7.17 13.30
CA LEU A 59 -6.95 6.74 14.66
C LEU A 59 -5.75 7.02 15.56
#